data_AF-T1AAD5-F1
#
_entry.id   AF-T1AAD5-F1
#
_cell.length_a   1.000
_cell.length_b   1.000
_cell.length_c   1.000
_cell.angle_alpha   90.00
_cell.angle_beta   90.00
_cell.angle_gamma   90.00
#
_symmetry.space_group_name_H-M   'P 1'
#
loop_
_entity.id
_entity.type
_entity.pdbx_description
1 polymer ?
#
loop_
_entity_poly.entity_id
_entity_poly.type
_entity_poly.pdbx_seq_one_letter_code
_entity_poly.pdbx_strand_id
1 'polypeptide(L)'
;MTRGERELPLLPVRPNGQRGRIAKSDAHNLWERLQAHESSVLLFARDPHVSFTNHRAERDLRMSTVTQKVSGCFRKPQYAQADCRISSYLQT
;
A
#
# COMPACT_ATOMS: atom_id res chain seq x y z
N MET A 1 -16.52 1.48 -8.91
CA MET A 1 -15.52 0.78 -9.77
C MET A 1 -16.12 -0.34 -10.63
N THR A 2 -17.33 -0.14 -11.17
CA THR A 2 -18.28 -1.22 -11.49
C THR A 2 -18.03 -1.99 -12.80
N ARG A 3 -17.05 -1.58 -13.64
CA ARG A 3 -16.76 -2.24 -14.92
C ARG A 3 -15.52 -3.14 -14.89
N GLY A 4 -14.66 -2.98 -13.89
CA GLY A 4 -13.36 -3.68 -13.82
C GLY A 4 -13.48 -5.20 -13.69
N GLU A 5 -14.58 -5.70 -13.11
CA GLU A 5 -14.84 -7.15 -12.99
C GLU A 5 -14.81 -7.88 -14.33
N ARG A 6 -15.26 -7.22 -15.41
CA ARG A 6 -15.34 -7.82 -16.75
C ARG A 6 -13.98 -7.97 -17.42
N GLU A 7 -12.98 -7.23 -16.97
CA GLU A 7 -11.63 -7.23 -17.50
C GLU A 7 -10.69 -8.15 -16.70
N LEU A 8 -11.18 -8.72 -15.59
CA LEU A 8 -10.38 -9.59 -14.76
C LEU A 8 -10.06 -10.91 -15.49
N PRO A 9 -8.84 -11.43 -15.36
CA PRO A 9 -8.48 -12.73 -15.92
C PRO A 9 -9.34 -13.82 -15.27
N LEU A 10 -9.58 -14.90 -16.02
CA LEU A 10 -10.32 -16.05 -15.52
C LEU A 10 -9.73 -16.55 -14.20
N LEU A 11 -10.62 -16.90 -13.28
CA LEU A 11 -10.22 -17.46 -11.99
C LEU A 11 -9.48 -18.79 -12.21
N PRO A 12 -8.37 -19.01 -11.49
CA PRO A 12 -7.64 -20.27 -11.60
C PRO A 12 -8.54 -21.42 -11.15
N VAL A 13 -8.73 -22.38 -12.06
CA VAL A 13 -9.51 -23.59 -11.78
C VAL A 13 -8.68 -24.56 -10.96
N ARG A 14 -9.30 -25.22 -9.98
CA ARG A 14 -8.63 -26.21 -9.13
C ARG A 14 -8.19 -27.42 -9.95
N PRO A 15 -6.91 -27.81 -9.93
CA PRO A 15 -6.51 -29.11 -10.44
C PRO A 15 -7.09 -30.23 -9.56
N ASN A 16 -7.57 -31.31 -10.18
CA ASN A 16 -8.11 -32.46 -9.44
C ASN A 16 -7.05 -33.01 -8.44
N GLY A 17 -7.46 -33.21 -7.18
CA GLY A 17 -6.64 -33.81 -6.13
C GLY A 17 -5.87 -32.83 -5.21
N GLN A 18 -5.67 -31.57 -5.59
CA GLN A 18 -5.04 -30.60 -4.69
C GLN A 18 -6.01 -30.11 -3.61
N ARG A 19 -5.55 -29.88 -2.37
CA ARG A 19 -6.34 -29.32 -1.25
C ARG A 19 -5.75 -27.98 -0.80
N GLY A 20 -6.61 -27.05 -0.35
CA GLY A 20 -6.21 -25.71 0.10
C GLY A 20 -6.83 -24.58 -0.72
N ARG A 21 -6.58 -23.33 -0.30
CA ARG A 21 -7.03 -22.11 -1.00
C ARG A 21 -6.18 -21.89 -2.25
N ILE A 22 -6.84 -21.68 -3.39
CA ILE A 22 -6.15 -21.34 -4.64
C ILE A 22 -5.73 -19.87 -4.57
N ALA A 23 -4.48 -19.59 -4.94
CA ALA A 23 -3.99 -18.23 -5.05
C ALA A 23 -4.75 -17.50 -6.18
N LYS A 24 -5.31 -16.33 -5.87
CA LYS A 24 -5.90 -15.46 -6.89
C LYS A 24 -4.78 -14.76 -7.67
N SER A 25 -5.08 -14.31 -8.89
CA SER A 25 -4.16 -13.47 -9.64
C SER A 25 -3.95 -12.12 -8.96
N ASP A 26 -2.83 -11.47 -9.24
CA ASP A 26 -2.53 -10.14 -8.72
C ASP A 26 -3.60 -9.11 -9.10
N ALA A 27 -4.14 -9.21 -10.31
CA ALA A 27 -5.25 -8.37 -10.78
C ALA A 27 -6.51 -8.53 -9.91
N HIS A 28 -6.87 -9.77 -9.55
CA HIS A 28 -8.00 -10.03 -8.64
C HIS A 28 -7.74 -9.48 -7.25
N ASN A 29 -6.55 -9.72 -6.69
CA ASN A 29 -6.18 -9.23 -5.36
C ASN A 29 -6.20 -7.69 -5.31
N LEU A 30 -5.70 -7.03 -6.36
CA LEU A 30 -5.72 -5.57 -6.46
C LEU A 30 -7.15 -5.05 -6.55
N TRP A 31 -7.97 -5.61 -7.43
CA TRP A 31 -9.36 -5.18 -7.62
C TRP A 31 -10.18 -5.32 -6.34
N GLU A 32 -10.06 -6.45 -5.63
CA GLU A 32 -10.75 -6.65 -4.34
C GLU A 32 -10.35 -5.59 -3.32
N ARG A 33 -9.06 -5.25 -3.23
CA ARG A 33 -8.59 -4.17 -2.34
C ARG A 33 -9.12 -2.81 -2.75
N LEU A 34 -9.16 -2.51 -4.04
CA LEU A 34 -9.68 -1.24 -4.55
C LEU A 34 -11.19 -1.11 -4.31
N GLN A 35 -11.95 -2.19 -4.46
CA GLN A 35 -13.38 -2.21 -4.13
C GLN A 35 -13.60 -2.04 -2.61
N ALA A 36 -12.87 -2.79 -1.77
CA ALA A 36 -13.01 -2.71 -0.32
C ALA A 36 -12.66 -1.32 0.24
N HIS A 37 -11.75 -0.60 -0.40
CA HIS A 37 -11.29 0.72 0.03
C HIS A 37 -11.67 1.84 -0.96
N GLU A 38 -12.75 1.66 -1.74
CA GLU A 38 -13.15 2.59 -2.81
C GLU A 38 -13.29 4.03 -2.30
N SER A 39 -13.87 4.21 -1.11
CA SER A 39 -14.04 5.53 -0.48
C SER A 39 -12.71 6.23 -0.22
N SER A 40 -11.71 5.52 0.29
CA SER A 40 -10.38 6.05 0.56
C SER A 40 -9.58 6.31 -0.72
N VAL A 41 -9.65 5.38 -1.69
CA VAL A 41 -8.95 5.48 -2.97
C VAL A 41 -9.45 6.68 -3.77
N LEU A 42 -10.76 6.94 -3.76
CA LEU A 42 -11.38 8.04 -4.51
C LEU A 42 -11.51 9.33 -3.69
N LEU A 43 -10.91 9.41 -2.50
CA LEU A 43 -11.07 10.56 -1.60
C LEU A 43 -10.58 11.86 -2.24
N PHE A 44 -9.51 11.82 -3.05
CA PHE A 44 -8.97 12.97 -3.78
C PHE A 44 -10.01 13.65 -4.70
N ALA A 45 -11.03 12.91 -5.16
CA ALA A 45 -12.06 13.46 -6.03
C ALA A 45 -13.12 14.26 -5.27
N ARG A 46 -13.17 14.11 -3.93
CA ARG A 46 -14.15 14.74 -3.05
C ARG A 46 -13.52 15.77 -2.10
N ASP A 47 -12.28 15.55 -1.69
CA ASP A 47 -11.54 16.44 -0.79
C ASP A 47 -10.31 17.05 -1.51
N PRO A 48 -10.31 18.37 -1.77
CA PRO A 48 -9.19 19.07 -2.41
C PRO A 48 -7.87 19.01 -1.63
N HIS A 49 -7.90 18.73 -0.32
CA HIS A 49 -6.68 18.62 0.50
C HIS A 49 -5.94 17.29 0.24
N VAL A 50 -6.63 16.30 -0.33
CA VAL A 50 -6.05 15.00 -0.65
C VAL A 50 -5.54 15.04 -2.09
N SER A 51 -4.22 15.02 -2.23
CA SER A 51 -3.57 14.96 -3.54
C SER A 51 -3.96 13.71 -4.33
N PHE A 52 -4.13 13.87 -5.64
CA PHE A 52 -4.33 12.73 -6.56
C PHE A 52 -3.14 11.76 -6.59
N THR A 53 -1.93 12.28 -6.37
CA THR A 53 -0.70 11.47 -6.40
C THR A 53 -0.21 11.15 -4.99
N ASN A 54 0.44 9.98 -4.86
CA ASN A 54 1.04 9.53 -3.60
C ASN A 54 2.45 10.11 -3.36
N HIS A 55 2.95 11.01 -4.20
CA HIS A 55 4.34 11.46 -4.15
C HIS A 55 4.75 12.10 -2.82
N ARG A 56 3.84 12.84 -2.18
CA ARG A 56 4.09 13.46 -0.87
C ARG A 56 4.26 12.40 0.21
N ALA A 57 3.26 11.52 0.36
CA ALA A 57 3.30 10.45 1.35
C ALA A 57 4.47 9.48 1.12
N GLU A 58 4.81 9.15 -0.13
CA GLU A 58 6.00 8.34 -0.43
C GLU A 58 7.29 9.05 -0.01
N ARG A 59 7.43 10.35 -0.29
CA ARG A 59 8.61 11.12 0.10
C ARG A 59 8.78 11.14 1.62
N ASP A 60 7.68 11.32 2.34
CA ASP A 60 7.68 11.37 3.80
C ASP A 60 8.12 10.01 4.39
N LEU A 61 7.70 8.89 3.79
CA LEU A 61 8.07 7.52 4.20
C LEU A 61 9.45 7.05 3.71
N ARG A 62 10.09 7.75 2.77
CA ARG A 62 11.39 7.35 2.22
C ARG A 62 12.51 7.42 3.25
N MET A 63 12.48 8.38 4.16
CA MET A 63 13.54 8.51 5.17
C MET A 63 13.56 7.29 6.10
N SER A 64 12.40 6.79 6.52
CA SER A 64 12.34 5.59 7.35
C SER A 64 12.85 4.33 6.64
N THR A 65 12.63 4.20 5.32
CA THR A 65 13.13 3.06 4.55
C THR A 65 14.64 3.12 4.34
N VAL A 66 15.22 4.32 4.19
CA VAL A 66 16.68 4.51 4.16
C VAL A 66 17.29 4.09 5.48
N THR A 67 16.74 4.55 6.61
CA THR A 67 17.22 4.17 7.94
C THR A 67 17.17 2.65 8.12
N GLN A 68 16.05 2.00 7.77
CA GLN A 68 15.94 0.53 7.83
C GLN A 68 16.98 -0.17 6.95
N LYS A 69 17.17 0.30 5.72
CA LYS A 69 18.07 -0.35 4.75
C LYS A 69 19.55 -0.20 5.10
N VAL A 70 19.96 0.98 5.56
CA VAL A 70 21.38 1.30 5.80
C VAL A 70 21.82 0.92 7.21
N SER A 71 20.97 1.15 8.22
CA SER A 71 21.32 0.90 9.63
C SER A 71 20.77 -0.42 10.19
N GLY A 72 19.94 -1.14 9.43
CA GLY A 72 19.33 -2.39 9.88
C GLY A 72 18.12 -2.22 10.81
N CYS A 73 17.57 -0.99 10.90
CA CYS A 73 16.42 -0.61 11.72
C CYS A 73 16.67 -0.54 13.24
N PHE A 74 15.73 0.10 13.95
CA PHE A 74 15.79 0.30 15.38
C PHE A 74 15.29 -0.92 16.16
N ARG A 75 16.05 -1.34 17.18
CA ARG A 75 15.64 -2.40 18.11
C ARG A 75 14.71 -1.93 19.23
N LYS A 76 14.70 -0.63 19.51
CA LYS A 76 13.86 -0.01 20.55
C LYS A 76 13.02 1.13 19.95
N PRO A 77 11.72 1.24 20.30
CA PRO A 77 10.82 2.23 19.73
C PRO A 77 11.25 3.69 20.03
N GLN A 78 11.90 3.93 21.16
CA GLN A 78 12.42 5.25 21.54
C GLN A 78 13.39 5.85 20.49
N TYR A 79 14.21 5.02 19.84
CA TYR A 79 15.15 5.49 18.84
C TYR A 79 14.47 5.75 17.50
N ALA A 80 13.46 4.95 17.15
CA ALA A 80 12.62 5.22 15.97
C ALA A 80 11.87 6.56 16.11
N GLN A 81 11.35 6.85 17.30
CA GLN A 81 10.70 8.13 17.57
C GLN A 81 11.67 9.31 17.46
N ALA A 82 12.89 9.17 17.99
CA ALA A 82 13.92 10.19 17.88
C ALA A 82 14.31 10.45 16.41
N ASP A 83 14.47 9.39 15.62
CA ASP A 83 14.78 9.46 14.19
C ASP A 83 13.67 10.14 13.37
N CYS A 84 12.41 9.75 13.62
CA CYS A 84 11.26 10.42 13.00
C CYS A 84 11.21 11.90 13.36
N ARG A 85 11.50 12.26 14.63
CA ARG A 85 11.51 13.66 15.08
C ARG A 85 12.59 14.47 14.36
N ILE A 86 13.82 13.94 14.29
CA ILE A 86 14.94 14.60 13.60
C ILE A 86 14.64 14.73 12.10
N SER A 87 14.18 13.64 11.48
CA SER A 87 13.85 13.62 10.04
C SER A 87 12.74 14.60 9.69
N SER A 88 11.70 14.71 10.52
CA SER A 88 10.58 15.63 10.30
C SER A 88 11.02 17.10 10.28
N TYR A 89 12.01 17.47 11.10
CA TYR A 89 12.58 18.82 11.11
C TYR A 89 13.40 19.11 9.85
N LEU A 90 14.05 18.10 9.27
CA LEU A 90 14.83 18.26 8.04
C LEU A 90 13.97 18.25 6.77
N GLN A 91 12.74 17.73 6.86
CA GLN A 91 11.78 17.62 5.75
C GLN A 91 10.76 18.76 5.71
N THR A 92 10.78 19.67 6.70
CA THR A 92 9.98 20.91 6.72
C THR A 92 10.68 22.01 5.95
#